data_AF-A0A4Q3WAU3-F1
#
_entry.id   AF-A0A4Q3WAU3-F1
#
_cell.length_a   1.000
_cell.length_b   1.000
_cell.length_c   1.000
_cell.angle_alpha   90.00
_cell.angle_beta   90.00
_cell.angle_gamma   90.00
#
_symmetry.space_group_name_H-M   'P 1'
#
loop_
_entity.id
_entity.type
_entity.pdbx_description
1 polymer ?
#
loop_
_entity_poly.entity_id
_entity_poly.type
_entity_poly.pdbx_seq_one_letter_code
_entity_poly.pdbx_strand_id
1 'polypeptide(L)'
;MNDVLVDTLVKSDAKDFKSINFNDILFLVYTKESETLTYTEQSSHFITRPKVYTDNQVSLIKQLKGPIKFYQSGAVFNPMAVLYGGFWSYERIGDLMPMDYNPRSGK
;
A
#
# COMPACT_ATOMS: atom_id res chain seq x y z
N MET A 1 -11.60 -33.87 -9.11
CA MET A 1 -11.06 -32.63 -8.49
C MET A 1 -11.27 -31.54 -9.52
N ASN A 2 -12.13 -30.55 -9.23
CA ASN A 2 -12.28 -29.41 -10.15
C ASN A 2 -11.05 -28.53 -9.97
N ASP A 3 -10.27 -28.35 -11.03
CA ASP A 3 -9.22 -27.36 -11.07
C ASP A 3 -9.85 -25.98 -10.87
N VAL A 4 -9.48 -25.32 -9.77
CA VAL A 4 -9.83 -23.93 -9.53
C VAL A 4 -8.97 -23.10 -10.48
N LEU A 5 -9.60 -22.47 -11.47
CA LEU A 5 -8.91 -21.54 -12.35
C LEU A 5 -8.34 -20.38 -11.52
N VAL A 6 -7.03 -20.17 -11.61
CA VAL A 6 -6.36 -19.01 -11.00
C VAL A 6 -6.81 -17.75 -11.72
N ASP A 7 -7.68 -16.97 -11.08
CA ASP A 7 -8.06 -15.65 -11.57
C ASP A 7 -7.11 -14.59 -11.02
N THR A 8 -6.73 -13.63 -11.88
CA THR A 8 -5.94 -12.48 -11.44
C THR A 8 -6.90 -11.44 -10.87
N LEU A 9 -6.57 -10.87 -9.71
CA LEU A 9 -7.31 -9.75 -9.11
C LEU A 9 -7.38 -8.53 -10.04
N VAL A 10 -6.45 -8.43 -11.00
CA VAL A 10 -6.34 -7.34 -11.97
C VAL A 10 -7.21 -7.63 -13.19
N LYS A 11 -8.14 -6.71 -13.46
CA LYS A 11 -8.92 -6.63 -14.69
C LYS A 11 -8.46 -5.43 -15.51
N SER A 12 -8.62 -5.49 -16.83
CA SER A 12 -8.28 -4.39 -17.74
C SER A 12 -9.57 -3.89 -18.38
N ASP A 13 -10.00 -2.68 -18.01
CA ASP A 13 -11.23 -2.08 -18.51
C ASP A 13 -10.84 -0.98 -19.50
N ALA A 14 -10.96 -1.30 -20.80
CA ALA A 14 -10.45 -0.47 -21.89
C ALA A 14 -8.94 -0.22 -21.82
N LYS A 15 -8.37 0.31 -22.89
CA LYS A 15 -6.92 0.32 -23.18
C LYS A 15 -6.06 1.04 -22.14
N ASP A 16 -6.68 1.84 -21.26
CA ASP A 16 -6.00 2.85 -20.45
C ASP A 16 -6.07 2.62 -18.92
N PHE A 17 -6.94 1.71 -18.45
CA PHE A 17 -7.14 1.48 -17.02
C PHE A 17 -6.98 0.01 -16.63
N LYS A 18 -6.25 -0.20 -15.53
CA LYS A 18 -6.28 -1.47 -14.79
C LYS A 18 -7.14 -1.29 -13.55
N SER A 19 -7.96 -2.28 -13.24
CA SER A 19 -8.83 -2.26 -12.07
C SER A 19 -8.55 -3.47 -11.19
N ILE A 20 -8.65 -3.28 -9.87
CA ILE A 20 -8.68 -4.38 -8.90
C ILE A 20 -9.97 -4.24 -8.08
N ASN A 21 -10.57 -5.36 -7.74
CA ASN A 21 -11.76 -5.40 -6.91
C ASN A 21 -11.61 -6.50 -5.87
N PHE A 22 -11.70 -6.13 -4.60
CA PHE A 22 -11.60 -7.05 -3.48
C PHE A 22 -12.41 -6.52 -2.29
N ASN A 23 -12.88 -7.43 -1.43
CA ASN A 23 -13.73 -7.08 -0.29
C ASN A 23 -12.93 -6.95 1.02
N ASP A 24 -11.93 -7.81 1.20
CA ASP A 24 -11.12 -7.86 2.42
C ASP A 24 -9.95 -6.87 2.38
N ILE A 25 -9.05 -6.96 3.35
CA ILE A 25 -7.82 -6.16 3.34
C ILE A 25 -6.77 -6.93 2.53
N LEU A 26 -6.19 -6.26 1.53
CA LEU A 26 -5.06 -6.80 0.80
C LEU A 26 -3.78 -6.62 1.62
N PHE A 27 -3.10 -7.73 1.90
CA PHE A 27 -1.78 -7.75 2.52
C PHE A 27 -0.70 -7.67 1.43
N LEU A 28 0.08 -6.60 1.44
CA LEU A 28 1.11 -6.34 0.45
C LEU A 28 2.49 -6.47 1.07
N VAL A 29 3.37 -7.25 0.42
CA VAL A 29 4.78 -7.36 0.79
C VAL A 29 5.63 -6.95 -0.40
N TYR A 30 6.50 -5.96 -0.21
CA TYR A 30 7.52 -5.62 -1.17
C TYR A 30 8.84 -6.29 -0.79
N THR A 31 9.28 -7.22 -1.61
CA THR A 31 10.37 -8.15 -1.27
C THR A 31 11.76 -7.67 -1.65
N LYS A 32 11.86 -6.55 -2.39
CA LYS A 32 13.14 -6.03 -2.90
C LYS A 32 13.80 -5.03 -1.95
N GLU A 33 13.11 -4.64 -0.89
CA GLU A 33 13.60 -3.64 0.06
C GLU A 33 13.11 -3.97 1.47
N SER A 34 13.88 -3.51 2.45
CA SER A 34 13.57 -3.64 3.86
C SER A 34 12.90 -2.38 4.42
N GLU A 35 12.15 -2.52 5.51
CA GLU A 35 11.63 -1.37 6.25
C GLU A 35 12.78 -0.54 6.85
N THR A 36 12.64 0.79 6.84
CA THR A 36 13.65 1.69 7.42
C THR A 36 13.65 1.60 8.94
N LEU A 37 14.82 1.80 9.58
CA LEU A 37 14.92 1.81 11.05
C LEU A 37 14.03 2.88 11.68
N THR A 38 13.90 4.04 11.04
CA THR A 38 12.99 5.11 11.48
C THR A 38 11.55 4.62 11.55
N TYR A 39 11.10 3.85 10.55
CA TYR A 39 9.77 3.24 10.58
C TYR A 39 9.67 2.20 11.70
N THR A 40 10.58 1.22 11.75
CA THR A 40 10.47 0.09 12.66
C THR A 40 10.66 0.46 14.13
N GLU A 41 11.56 1.40 14.43
CA GLU A 41 11.94 1.75 15.80
C GLU A 41 11.21 2.99 16.33
N GLN A 42 10.88 3.96 15.46
CA GLN A 42 10.35 5.26 15.91
C GLN A 42 8.86 5.44 15.67
N SER A 43 8.25 4.74 14.70
CA SER A 43 6.82 4.91 14.39
C SER A 43 5.88 4.17 15.33
N SER A 44 6.39 3.22 16.14
CA SER A 44 5.60 2.26 16.94
C SER A 44 4.57 1.46 16.12
N HIS A 45 4.66 1.48 14.79
CA HIS A 45 3.73 0.82 13.89
C HIS A 45 4.31 -0.54 13.47
N PHE A 46 3.53 -1.60 13.65
CA PHE A 46 3.92 -2.95 13.26
C PHE A 46 2.72 -3.71 12.72
N ILE A 47 2.92 -4.40 11.59
CA ILE A 47 1.91 -5.28 11.01
C ILE A 47 2.33 -6.72 11.28
N THR A 48 1.43 -7.48 11.91
CA THR A 48 1.66 -8.92 12.17
C THR A 48 1.88 -9.65 10.85
N ARG A 49 3.00 -10.36 10.74
CA ARG A 49 3.44 -11.00 9.50
C ARG A 49 4.27 -12.26 9.75
N PRO A 50 4.33 -13.18 8.78
CA PRO A 50 5.21 -14.35 8.83
C PRO A 50 6.69 -13.96 8.96
N LYS A 51 7.49 -14.83 9.62
CA LYS A 51 8.93 -14.60 9.84
C LYS A 51 9.74 -14.43 8.55
N VAL A 52 9.28 -15.03 7.44
CA VAL A 52 9.92 -14.89 6.12
C VAL A 52 9.88 -13.45 5.60
N TYR A 53 8.93 -12.64 6.07
CA TYR A 53 8.75 -11.25 5.65
C TYR A 53 9.05 -10.24 6.77
N THR A 54 9.80 -10.64 7.81
CA THR A 54 10.05 -9.79 8.98
C THR A 54 10.68 -8.45 8.60
N ASP A 55 11.67 -8.49 7.71
CA ASP A 55 12.46 -7.32 7.32
C ASP A 55 11.87 -6.59 6.12
N ASN A 56 10.94 -7.20 5.38
CA ASN A 56 10.39 -6.63 4.15
C ASN A 56 9.39 -5.51 4.46
N GLN A 57 9.27 -4.57 3.52
CA GLN A 57 8.23 -3.55 3.55
C GLN A 57 6.83 -4.19 3.45
N VAL A 58 6.03 -4.02 4.50
CA VAL A 58 4.66 -4.51 4.53
C VAL A 58 3.66 -3.36 4.56
N SER A 59 2.62 -3.48 3.75
CA SER A 59 1.52 -2.52 3.70
C SER A 59 0.18 -3.22 3.63
N LEU A 60 -0.86 -2.51 4.05
CA LEU A 60 -2.24 -2.96 3.97
C LEU A 60 -3.00 -2.04 3.02
N ILE A 61 -3.87 -2.63 2.20
CA ILE A 61 -4.77 -1.86 1.34
C ILE A 61 -6.20 -2.26 1.64
N LYS A 62 -7.03 -1.28 1.99
CA LYS A 62 -8.48 -1.46 2.15
C LYS A 62 -9.21 -0.71 1.05
N GLN A 63 -10.07 -1.41 0.34
CA GLN A 63 -10.98 -0.81 -0.63
C GLN A 63 -12.15 -0.14 0.09
N LEU A 64 -12.37 1.15 -0.16
CA LEU A 64 -13.51 1.91 0.36
C LEU A 64 -14.62 2.03 -0.67
N LYS A 65 -14.27 2.17 -1.96
CA LYS A 65 -15.20 2.23 -3.10
C LYS A 65 -14.62 1.42 -4.25
N GLY A 66 -15.36 0.43 -4.73
CA GLY A 66 -14.90 -0.48 -5.78
C GLY A 66 -15.43 -0.16 -7.18
N PRO A 67 -14.75 -0.61 -8.24
CA PRO A 67 -13.38 -1.15 -8.23
C PRO A 67 -12.32 -0.04 -8.15
N ILE A 68 -11.16 -0.32 -7.54
CA ILE A 68 -10.03 0.63 -7.54
C ILE A 68 -9.43 0.63 -8.95
N LYS A 69 -9.36 1.80 -9.58
CA LYS A 69 -8.79 1.97 -10.92
C LYS A 69 -7.42 2.64 -10.85
N PHE A 70 -6.51 2.19 -11.71
CA PHE A 70 -5.16 2.71 -11.86
C PHE A 70 -4.95 3.15 -13.31
N TYR A 71 -4.30 4.29 -13.47
CA TYR A 71 -3.74 4.73 -14.75
C TYR A 71 -2.54 3.86 -15.13
N GLN A 72 -2.13 3.93 -16.40
CA GLN A 72 -0.90 3.29 -16.88
C GLN A 72 0.36 3.72 -16.11
N SER A 73 0.38 4.95 -15.56
CA SER A 73 1.46 5.45 -14.70
C SER A 73 1.53 4.79 -13.33
N GLY A 74 0.53 4.00 -12.93
CA GLY A 74 0.40 3.43 -11.58
C GLY A 74 -0.34 4.34 -10.60
N ALA A 75 -0.68 5.57 -10.99
CA ALA A 75 -1.47 6.47 -10.15
C ALA A 75 -2.91 5.93 -9.97
N VAL A 76 -3.44 6.07 -8.75
CA VAL A 76 -4.83 5.70 -8.45
C VAL A 76 -5.76 6.77 -9.00
N PHE A 77 -6.78 6.35 -9.77
CA PHE A 77 -7.76 7.25 -10.39
C PHE A 77 -8.56 8.05 -9.34
N ASN A 78 -9.05 7.36 -8.30
CA ASN A 78 -9.76 7.99 -7.19
C ASN A 78 -9.03 7.68 -5.88
N PRO A 79 -8.19 8.60 -5.36
CA PRO A 79 -7.47 8.38 -4.11
C PRO A 79 -8.37 8.11 -2.91
N MET A 80 -9.62 8.60 -2.91
CA MET A 80 -10.60 8.36 -1.83
C MET A 80 -11.22 6.95 -1.88
N ALA A 81 -10.99 6.20 -2.96
CA ALA A 81 -11.48 4.84 -3.09
C ALA A 81 -10.64 3.81 -2.31
N VAL A 82 -9.47 4.23 -1.81
CA VAL A 82 -8.48 3.35 -1.21
C VAL A 82 -7.93 3.94 0.09
N LEU A 83 -7.77 3.09 1.09
CA LEU A 83 -7.08 3.42 2.33
C LEU A 83 -5.82 2.56 2.43
N TYR A 84 -4.69 3.20 2.69
CA TYR A 84 -3.41 2.55 2.90
C TYR A 84 -3.12 2.42 4.40
N GLY A 85 -2.43 1.36 4.80
CA GLY A 85 -1.82 1.19 6.11
C GLY A 85 -0.40 0.64 5.99
N GLY A 86 0.37 0.70 7.08
CA GLY A 86 1.74 0.19 7.10
C GLY A 86 2.75 1.14 6.46
N PHE A 87 3.75 0.57 5.80
CA PHE A 87 4.89 1.30 5.27
C PHE A 87 4.50 2.35 4.21
N TRP A 88 3.61 2.02 3.26
CA TRP A 88 3.16 2.97 2.24
C TRP A 88 2.44 4.20 2.81
N SER A 89 1.72 4.05 3.92
CA SER A 89 1.08 5.20 4.58
C SER A 89 2.08 6.10 5.27
N TYR A 90 3.13 5.52 5.85
CA TYR A 90 4.20 6.26 6.50
C TYR A 90 4.94 7.15 5.48
N GLU A 91 5.41 6.55 4.38
CA GLU A 91 6.09 7.29 3.30
C GLU A 91 5.19 8.40 2.74
N ARG A 92 3.93 8.07 2.48
CA ARG A 92 2.98 9.04 1.91
C ARG A 92 2.69 10.21 2.84
N ILE A 93 2.72 10.02 4.16
CA ILE A 93 2.59 11.14 5.12
C ILE A 93 3.87 11.99 5.10
N GLY A 94 5.05 11.37 4.97
CA GLY A 94 6.32 12.06 4.76
C GLY A 94 6.29 12.97 3.52
N ASP A 95 5.76 12.47 2.40
CA ASP A 95 5.63 13.23 1.14
C ASP A 95 4.65 14.41 1.23
N LEU A 96 3.70 14.37 2.17
CA LEU A 96 2.73 15.45 2.39
C LEU A 96 3.28 16.57 3.29
N MET A 97 4.47 16.40 3.87
CA MET A 97 5.05 17.40 4.76
C MET A 97 5.46 18.66 3.97
N PRO A 98 5.22 19.87 4.51
CA PRO A 98 5.72 21.10 3.92
C PRO A 98 7.25 21.08 3.78
N MET A 99 7.78 21.77 2.77
CA MET A 99 9.23 21.86 2.54
C MET A 99 9.99 22.49 3.70
N ASP A 100 9.32 23.33 4.49
CA ASP A 100 9.85 23.99 5.68
C ASP A 100 9.60 23.22 6.99
N TYR A 101 9.13 21.96 6.90
CA TYR A 101 8.94 21.14 8.09
C TYR A 101 10.27 20.89 8.81
N ASN A 102 10.41 21.46 10.01
CA ASN A 102 11.55 21.23 10.89
C ASN A 102 11.07 20.63 12.23
N PRO A 103 11.27 19.32 12.46
CA PRO A 103 10.82 18.65 13.68
C PRO A 103 11.51 19.17 14.96
N ARG A 104 12.58 19.96 14.83
CA ARG A 104 13.32 20.54 15.96
C ARG A 104 12.87 21.96 16.34
N SER A 105 11.99 22.60 15.56
CA SER A 105 11.61 24.00 15.77
C SER A 105 10.67 24.24 16.97
N GLY A 106 10.17 23.17 17.60
CA GLY A 106 9.18 23.23 18.69
C GLY A 106 9.69 22.76 20.06
N LYS A 107 11.00 22.85 20.33
CA LYS A 107 11.56 22.62 21.67
C LYS A 107 12.07 23.90 22.30
#